data_AF-A0A9X7Z6T3-F1
#
_entry.id   AF-A0A9X7Z6T3-F1
#
_cell.length_a   1.000
_cell.length_b   1.000
_cell.length_c   1.000
_cell.angle_alpha   90.00
_cell.angle_beta   90.00
_cell.angle_gamma   90.00
#
_symmetry.space_group_name_H-M   'P 1'
#
loop_
_entity.id
_entity.type
_entity.pdbx_description
1 polymer ?
#
loop_
_entity_poly.entity_id
_entity_poly.type
_entity_poly.pdbx_seq_one_letter_code
_entity_poly.pdbx_strand_id
1 'polypeptide(L)'
;MDDESGLSRTGMSITEEDMYIIKTVYEDLLYLKEEWDESIEDSSLRRNSNVLRMLLVDDYFSKAWRIVGFKRQPTISATDLDGYVMSVRRSGVSYAQAGGAMYEGMAVRSTVMTNYAMTEAEIKKQYERESKQPSIKCFSVSQLMKSTCIIVNGKSISRRELIKYVSNKLGGTHIDTRRDLKNDEGRKFADLDKLTGMRLANKMAVYYELLSIGQAVAHAEDTQKYCQRTAEILKI
;
A
#
# COMPACT_ATOMS: atom_id res chain seq x y z
N MET A 1 -39.35 31.37 -7.51
CA MET A 1 -39.51 29.99 -7.00
C MET A 1 -38.31 29.20 -7.49
N ASP A 2 -37.10 29.65 -7.17
CA ASP A 2 -36.47 29.61 -5.82
C ASP A 2 -36.31 28.17 -5.34
N ASP A 3 -35.16 27.60 -5.64
CA ASP A 3 -34.38 26.88 -4.62
C ASP A 3 -32.89 26.94 -4.98
N GLU A 4 -32.34 28.15 -4.95
CA GLU A 4 -30.90 28.37 -4.74
C GLU A 4 -30.62 28.25 -3.23
N SER A 5 -30.29 27.07 -2.76
CA SER A 5 -29.75 26.87 -1.40
C SER A 5 -28.61 25.86 -1.36
N GLY A 6 -27.73 25.92 -2.36
CA GLY A 6 -26.44 25.24 -2.37
C GLY A 6 -25.40 25.97 -1.51
N LEU A 7 -25.53 25.84 -0.19
CA LEU A 7 -24.60 26.32 0.84
C LEU A 7 -23.13 26.39 0.38
N SER A 8 -22.64 27.60 0.17
CA SER A 8 -21.24 27.91 -0.03
C SER A 8 -20.47 27.61 1.25
N ARG A 9 -19.69 26.53 1.29
CA ARG A 9 -18.57 26.37 2.23
C ARG A 9 -17.38 27.22 1.75
N THR A 10 -17.60 28.51 1.58
CA THR A 10 -16.56 29.51 1.36
C THR A 10 -16.23 30.14 2.71
N GLY A 11 -15.08 29.79 3.30
CA GLY A 11 -14.56 30.57 4.43
C GLY A 11 -13.83 29.84 5.55
N MET A 12 -13.45 28.55 5.44
CA MET A 12 -12.42 28.06 6.37
C MET A 12 -11.06 28.54 5.88
N SER A 13 -10.47 29.49 6.60
CA SER A 13 -9.08 29.89 6.42
C SER A 13 -8.18 28.70 6.76
N ILE A 14 -7.30 28.33 5.84
CA ILE A 14 -6.25 27.32 6.08
C ILE A 14 -5.35 27.83 7.20
N THR A 15 -5.18 27.04 8.26
CA THR A 15 -4.35 27.41 9.42
C THR A 15 -2.86 27.18 9.15
N GLU A 16 -1.97 27.67 10.02
CA GLU A 16 -0.53 27.36 9.92
C GLU A 16 -0.24 25.85 10.07
N GLU A 17 -0.98 25.16 10.95
CA GLU A 17 -0.88 23.70 11.10
C GLU A 17 -1.30 22.99 9.82
N ASP A 18 -2.39 23.44 9.20
CA ASP A 18 -2.85 22.90 7.92
C ASP A 18 -1.79 23.11 6.82
N MET A 19 -1.18 24.30 6.77
CA MET A 19 -0.10 24.62 5.82
C MET A 19 1.13 23.70 6.01
N TYR A 20 1.49 23.42 7.26
CA TYR A 20 2.55 22.47 7.57
C TYR A 20 2.22 21.07 7.05
N ILE A 21 1.02 20.56 7.35
CA ILE A 21 0.57 19.22 6.94
C ILE A 21 0.55 19.08 5.42
N ILE A 22 -0.03 20.04 4.69
CA ILE A 22 -0.11 19.94 3.23
C ILE A 22 1.28 19.95 2.60
N LYS A 23 2.20 20.76 3.13
CA LYS A 23 3.58 20.85 2.65
C LYS A 23 4.34 19.55 2.91
N THR A 24 4.28 19.01 4.12
CA THR A 24 4.94 17.74 4.45
C THR A 24 4.42 16.60 3.58
N VAL A 25 3.09 16.46 3.44
CA VAL A 25 2.51 15.42 2.57
C VAL A 25 2.89 15.61 1.10
N TYR A 26 2.98 16.85 0.62
CA TYR A 26 3.43 17.15 -0.74
C TYR A 26 4.88 16.71 -0.97
N GLU A 27 5.79 17.11 -0.08
CA GLU A 27 7.21 16.75 -0.15
C GLU A 27 7.40 15.23 -0.08
N ASP A 28 6.67 14.55 0.80
CA ASP A 28 6.74 13.09 0.93
C ASP A 28 6.20 12.34 -0.30
N LEU A 29 5.13 12.84 -0.94
CA LEU A 29 4.61 12.23 -2.17
C LEU A 29 5.56 12.46 -3.36
N LEU A 30 6.22 13.63 -3.44
CA LEU A 30 7.28 13.85 -4.42
C LEU A 30 8.47 12.94 -4.18
N TYR A 31 8.91 12.83 -2.93
CA TYR A 31 9.98 11.92 -2.53
C TYR A 31 9.68 10.47 -2.94
N LEU A 32 8.47 9.95 -2.69
CA LEU A 32 8.10 8.61 -3.16
C LEU A 32 8.17 8.49 -4.70
N LYS A 33 7.77 9.53 -5.43
CA LYS A 33 7.79 9.52 -6.89
C LYS A 33 9.20 9.54 -7.47
N GLU A 34 10.12 10.25 -6.82
CA GLU A 34 11.49 10.44 -7.29
C GLU A 34 12.41 9.31 -6.84
N GLU A 35 12.26 8.83 -5.60
CA GLU A 35 13.25 8.00 -4.94
C GLU A 35 12.83 6.53 -4.80
N TRP A 36 11.54 6.20 -4.93
CA TRP A 36 11.03 4.82 -4.86
C TRP A 36 10.82 4.22 -6.25
N ASP A 37 11.80 4.40 -7.12
CA ASP A 37 11.83 3.81 -8.46
C ASP A 37 12.28 2.33 -8.44
N GLU A 38 12.57 1.77 -9.61
CA GLU A 38 13.03 0.39 -9.74
C GLU A 38 14.47 0.12 -9.25
N SER A 39 15.23 1.17 -8.93
CA SER A 39 16.62 1.07 -8.46
C SER A 39 16.75 1.10 -6.93
N ILE A 40 15.66 1.39 -6.21
CA ILE A 40 15.72 1.58 -4.75
C ILE A 40 16.15 0.30 -4.00
N GLU A 41 17.17 0.48 -3.18
CA GLU A 41 17.74 -0.57 -2.35
C GLU A 41 16.87 -0.93 -1.14
N ASP A 42 16.98 -2.19 -0.69
CA ASP A 42 16.24 -2.71 0.47
C ASP A 42 16.53 -1.92 1.76
N SER A 43 17.76 -1.45 1.90
CA SER A 43 18.16 -0.62 3.05
C SER A 43 17.49 0.76 3.04
N SER A 44 17.25 1.34 1.86
CA SER A 44 16.55 2.60 1.67
C SER A 44 15.06 2.43 1.92
N LEU A 45 14.44 1.39 1.35
CA LEU A 45 13.03 1.03 1.62
C LEU A 45 12.76 0.88 3.13
N ARG A 46 13.67 0.23 3.84
CA ARG A 46 13.59 0.03 5.30
C ARG A 46 13.66 1.36 6.06
N ARG A 47 14.66 2.20 5.79
CA ARG A 47 14.87 3.49 6.48
C ARG A 47 13.72 4.46 6.20
N ASN A 48 13.25 4.49 4.97
CA ASN A 48 12.26 5.47 4.51
C ASN A 48 10.82 4.95 4.59
N SER A 49 10.61 3.73 5.11
CA SER A 49 9.28 3.15 5.34
C SER A 49 8.35 4.01 6.22
N ASN A 50 8.91 4.90 7.03
CA ASN A 50 8.14 5.84 7.85
C ASN A 50 7.33 6.84 7.01
N VAL A 51 7.78 7.15 5.78
CA VAL A 51 7.03 8.00 4.84
C VAL A 51 5.67 7.36 4.53
N LEU A 52 5.65 6.08 4.16
CA LEU A 52 4.39 5.35 3.92
C LEU A 52 3.55 5.19 5.18
N ARG A 53 4.18 5.01 6.34
CA ARG A 53 3.46 4.96 7.61
C ARG A 53 2.72 6.27 7.85
N MET A 54 3.41 7.40 7.77
CA MET A 54 2.81 8.70 8.01
C MET A 54 1.68 8.97 7.00
N LEU A 55 1.94 8.79 5.70
CA LEU A 55 0.97 9.04 4.64
C LEU A 55 -0.29 8.18 4.77
N LEU A 56 -0.13 6.87 5.03
CA LEU A 56 -1.22 5.89 4.90
C LEU A 56 -1.72 5.30 6.21
N VAL A 57 -0.82 4.97 7.14
CA VAL A 57 -1.18 4.37 8.44
C VAL A 57 -1.75 5.44 9.35
N ASP A 58 -1.08 6.59 9.42
CA ASP A 58 -1.44 7.73 10.27
C ASP A 58 -2.40 8.72 9.55
N ASP A 59 -2.85 8.37 8.34
CA ASP A 59 -3.88 9.05 7.54
C ASP A 59 -3.56 10.51 7.14
N TYR A 60 -2.29 10.91 7.15
CA TYR A 60 -1.90 12.28 6.77
C TYR A 60 -2.26 12.60 5.32
N PHE A 61 -2.19 11.63 4.40
CA PHE A 61 -2.57 11.89 3.02
C PHE A 61 -4.06 12.23 2.89
N SER A 62 -4.95 11.45 3.52
CA SER A 62 -6.39 11.76 3.48
C SER A 62 -6.72 13.04 4.25
N LYS A 63 -5.99 13.37 5.33
CA LYS A 63 -6.15 14.64 6.07
C LYS A 63 -5.80 15.82 5.16
N ALA A 64 -4.62 15.81 4.55
CA ALA A 64 -4.16 16.85 3.64
C ALA A 64 -5.06 17.00 2.41
N TRP A 65 -5.52 15.88 1.84
CA TRP A 65 -6.47 15.85 0.74
C TRP A 65 -7.77 16.62 1.04
N ARG A 66 -8.30 16.49 2.27
CA ARG A 66 -9.49 17.25 2.71
C ARG A 66 -9.18 18.72 2.94
N ILE A 67 -8.00 19.04 3.50
CA ILE A 67 -7.56 20.43 3.74
C ILE A 67 -7.51 21.21 2.42
N VAL A 68 -6.99 20.62 1.35
CA VAL A 68 -6.91 21.28 0.03
C VAL A 68 -8.26 21.33 -0.73
N GLY A 69 -9.34 20.83 -0.11
CA GLY A 69 -10.72 21.03 -0.55
C GLY A 69 -11.41 19.82 -1.19
N PHE A 70 -10.75 18.66 -1.29
CA PHE A 70 -11.38 17.48 -1.86
C PHE A 70 -12.33 16.77 -0.87
N LYS A 71 -13.49 16.31 -1.36
CA LYS A 71 -14.57 15.77 -0.51
C LYS A 71 -14.47 14.28 -0.19
N ARG A 72 -13.95 13.46 -1.13
CA ARG A 72 -13.85 11.99 -0.99
C ARG A 72 -12.46 11.60 -0.46
N GLN A 73 -12.20 10.32 -0.17
CA GLN A 73 -10.83 9.86 0.03
C GLN A 73 -10.08 9.78 -1.31
N PRO A 74 -8.76 10.00 -1.33
CA PRO A 74 -7.96 9.71 -2.51
C PRO A 74 -8.01 8.21 -2.81
N THR A 75 -7.88 7.89 -4.08
CA THR A 75 -7.98 6.54 -4.61
C THR A 75 -6.66 6.09 -5.23
N ILE A 76 -6.35 4.80 -5.06
CA ILE A 76 -5.09 4.18 -5.45
C ILE A 76 -5.41 2.85 -6.14
N SER A 77 -4.87 2.68 -7.35
CA SER A 77 -4.95 1.42 -8.09
C SER A 77 -3.86 0.47 -7.63
N ALA A 78 -4.24 -0.73 -7.18
CA ALA A 78 -3.30 -1.74 -6.69
C ALA A 78 -3.83 -3.16 -6.95
N THR A 79 -2.97 -4.18 -6.81
CA THR A 79 -3.40 -5.58 -6.92
C THR A 79 -4.35 -5.98 -5.78
N ASP A 80 -5.50 -6.58 -6.13
CA ASP A 80 -6.46 -7.25 -5.26
C ASP A 80 -6.09 -8.72 -5.08
N LEU A 81 -5.27 -9.01 -4.06
CA LEU A 81 -4.81 -10.37 -3.78
C LEU A 81 -5.96 -11.31 -3.39
N ASP A 82 -6.95 -10.81 -2.67
CA ASP A 82 -8.10 -11.64 -2.26
C ASP A 82 -8.89 -12.09 -3.50
N GLY A 83 -9.10 -11.19 -4.45
CA GLY A 83 -9.65 -11.52 -5.77
C GLY A 83 -8.78 -12.54 -6.52
N TYR A 84 -7.46 -12.46 -6.41
CA TYR A 84 -6.55 -13.40 -7.07
C TYR A 84 -6.63 -14.83 -6.48
N VAL A 85 -6.68 -14.95 -5.15
CA VAL A 85 -6.62 -16.27 -4.48
C VAL A 85 -7.98 -16.96 -4.29
N MET A 86 -9.12 -16.42 -4.75
CA MET A 86 -10.41 -17.09 -4.50
C MET A 86 -10.62 -18.39 -5.29
N SER A 87 -9.77 -18.69 -6.29
CA SER A 87 -9.81 -19.96 -7.03
C SER A 87 -9.15 -21.10 -6.25
N VAL A 88 -8.32 -20.79 -5.25
CA VAL A 88 -7.58 -21.77 -4.46
C VAL A 88 -8.10 -21.84 -3.04
N ARG A 89 -7.98 -23.02 -2.41
CA ARG A 89 -8.35 -23.19 -1.01
C ARG A 89 -7.36 -22.40 -0.15
N ARG A 90 -7.84 -21.36 0.55
CA ARG A 90 -6.95 -20.49 1.37
C ARG A 90 -6.10 -21.26 2.38
N SER A 91 -6.62 -22.31 3.02
CA SER A 91 -5.84 -23.12 3.96
C SER A 91 -4.73 -23.96 3.29
N GLY A 92 -4.75 -24.08 1.97
CA GLY A 92 -3.69 -24.71 1.18
C GLY A 92 -2.68 -23.71 0.60
N VAL A 93 -2.86 -22.40 0.84
CA VAL A 93 -1.91 -21.36 0.43
C VAL A 93 -0.80 -21.28 1.48
N SER A 94 0.40 -21.73 1.12
CA SER A 94 1.59 -21.58 1.98
C SER A 94 2.12 -20.15 1.93
N TYR A 95 2.07 -19.52 0.76
CA TYR A 95 2.48 -18.15 0.53
C TYR A 95 1.67 -17.49 -0.59
N ALA A 96 1.26 -16.24 -0.43
CA ALA A 96 0.82 -15.42 -1.56
C ALA A 96 1.16 -13.95 -1.36
N GLN A 97 1.30 -13.20 -2.44
CA GLN A 97 1.65 -11.78 -2.41
C GLN A 97 0.98 -11.01 -3.55
N ALA A 98 0.60 -9.75 -3.30
CA ALA A 98 -0.07 -8.88 -4.26
C ALA A 98 0.89 -8.24 -5.28
N GLY A 99 2.08 -7.77 -4.87
CA GLY A 99 3.08 -7.19 -5.76
C GLY A 99 2.59 -5.98 -6.56
N GLY A 100 3.16 -5.77 -7.75
CA GLY A 100 2.82 -4.71 -8.68
C GLY A 100 3.90 -3.64 -8.90
N ALA A 101 5.00 -3.68 -8.14
CA ALA A 101 6.15 -2.81 -8.38
C ALA A 101 6.84 -3.11 -9.70
N MET A 102 7.30 -2.07 -10.39
CA MET A 102 8.37 -2.18 -11.38
C MET A 102 9.72 -2.29 -10.65
N TYR A 103 10.48 -3.31 -10.99
CA TYR A 103 11.83 -3.55 -10.48
C TYR A 103 12.68 -4.23 -11.55
N GLU A 104 13.83 -3.64 -11.89
CA GLU A 104 14.74 -4.11 -12.95
C GLU A 104 14.01 -4.41 -14.28
N GLY A 105 13.10 -3.53 -14.70
CA GLY A 105 12.31 -3.69 -15.93
C GLY A 105 11.20 -4.76 -15.88
N MET A 106 10.97 -5.38 -14.71
CA MET A 106 9.94 -6.41 -14.52
C MET A 106 8.89 -5.99 -13.49
N ALA A 107 7.64 -6.38 -13.70
CA ALA A 107 6.59 -6.30 -12.68
C ALA A 107 6.01 -7.67 -12.34
N VAL A 108 6.13 -8.08 -11.08
CA VAL A 108 5.45 -9.25 -10.55
C VAL A 108 4.11 -8.81 -9.97
N ARG A 109 3.02 -9.12 -10.69
CA ARG A 109 1.65 -8.69 -10.35
C ARG A 109 0.94 -9.54 -9.31
N SER A 110 1.42 -10.73 -9.02
CA SER A 110 1.06 -11.56 -7.87
C SER A 110 1.93 -12.83 -7.86
N THR A 111 2.10 -13.42 -6.68
CA THR A 111 2.70 -14.75 -6.51
C THR A 111 1.80 -15.57 -5.61
N VAL A 112 1.55 -16.83 -5.96
CA VAL A 112 0.82 -17.79 -5.11
C VAL A 112 1.58 -19.11 -5.08
N MET A 113 1.81 -19.61 -3.88
CA MET A 113 2.39 -20.93 -3.61
C MET A 113 1.40 -21.73 -2.78
N THR A 114 1.11 -22.94 -3.22
CA THR A 114 0.26 -23.89 -2.51
C THR A 114 1.10 -25.02 -1.91
N ASN A 115 0.60 -25.64 -0.85
CA ASN A 115 1.18 -26.85 -0.26
C ASN A 115 0.51 -28.13 -0.77
N TYR A 116 -0.23 -28.03 -1.87
CA TYR A 116 -0.95 -29.12 -2.52
C TYR A 116 -0.88 -28.96 -4.03
N ALA A 117 -0.99 -30.08 -4.74
CA ALA A 117 -1.13 -30.07 -6.18
C ALA A 117 -2.52 -29.52 -6.56
N MET A 118 -2.54 -28.44 -7.33
CA MET A 118 -3.80 -27.89 -7.83
C MET A 118 -4.47 -28.87 -8.77
N THR A 119 -5.79 -28.97 -8.68
CA THR A 119 -6.61 -29.75 -9.62
C THR A 119 -6.70 -29.04 -10.97
N GLU A 120 -6.97 -29.79 -12.05
CA GLU A 120 -7.21 -29.21 -13.38
C GLU A 120 -8.32 -28.15 -13.37
N ALA A 121 -9.36 -28.36 -12.56
CA ALA A 121 -10.46 -27.41 -12.42
C ALA A 121 -10.02 -26.10 -11.75
N GLU A 122 -9.17 -26.16 -10.72
CA GLU A 122 -8.60 -24.96 -10.06
C GLU A 122 -7.67 -24.21 -11.01
N ILE A 123 -6.80 -24.92 -11.75
CA ILE A 123 -5.89 -24.33 -12.75
C ILE A 123 -6.69 -23.61 -13.84
N LYS A 124 -7.70 -24.29 -14.41
CA LYS A 124 -8.57 -23.71 -15.43
C LYS A 124 -9.31 -22.47 -14.93
N LYS A 125 -9.88 -22.54 -13.72
CA LYS A 125 -10.60 -21.41 -13.11
C LYS A 125 -9.69 -20.22 -12.85
N GLN A 126 -8.45 -20.46 -12.41
CA GLN A 126 -7.45 -19.41 -12.22
C GLN A 126 -7.10 -18.74 -13.55
N TYR A 127 -6.76 -19.53 -14.58
CA TYR A 127 -6.44 -19.01 -15.91
C TYR A 127 -7.59 -18.18 -16.51
N GLU A 128 -8.82 -18.69 -16.46
CA GLU A 128 -9.99 -17.97 -16.97
C GLU A 128 -10.22 -16.65 -16.23
N ARG A 129 -9.95 -16.59 -14.92
CA ARG A 129 -10.07 -15.35 -14.16
C ARG A 129 -8.98 -14.35 -14.54
N GLU A 130 -7.73 -14.77 -14.57
CA GLU A 130 -6.60 -13.91 -14.94
C GLU A 130 -6.77 -13.34 -16.36
N SER A 131 -7.36 -14.10 -17.28
CA SER A 131 -7.66 -13.64 -18.64
C SER A 131 -8.82 -12.62 -18.71
N LYS A 132 -9.79 -12.66 -17.79
CA LYS A 132 -11.04 -11.89 -17.85
C LYS A 132 -11.08 -10.70 -16.89
N GLN A 133 -10.37 -10.76 -15.78
CA GLN A 133 -10.38 -9.74 -14.74
C GLN A 133 -8.94 -9.34 -14.41
N PRO A 134 -8.55 -8.10 -14.72
CA PRO A 134 -7.29 -7.56 -14.23
C PRO A 134 -7.26 -7.70 -12.71
N SER A 135 -6.15 -8.19 -12.17
CA SER A 135 -5.95 -8.25 -10.72
C SER A 135 -5.87 -6.86 -10.07
N ILE A 136 -5.92 -5.78 -10.85
CA ILE A 136 -5.84 -4.40 -10.39
C ILE A 136 -7.23 -3.87 -10.08
N LYS A 137 -7.37 -3.30 -8.89
CA LYS A 137 -8.59 -2.64 -8.41
C LYS A 137 -8.26 -1.26 -7.88
N CYS A 138 -9.21 -0.34 -8.02
CA CYS A 138 -9.12 0.99 -7.44
C CYS A 138 -9.66 0.94 -5.99
N PHE A 139 -8.81 1.33 -5.03
CA PHE A 139 -9.12 1.35 -3.61
C PHE A 139 -9.13 2.79 -3.10
N SER A 140 -10.09 3.17 -2.25
CA SER A 140 -9.84 4.31 -1.36
C SER A 140 -8.68 3.99 -0.41
N VAL A 141 -7.96 5.00 0.11
CA VAL A 141 -6.86 4.77 1.07
C VAL A 141 -7.28 3.87 2.23
N SER A 142 -8.46 4.08 2.80
CA SER A 142 -8.94 3.22 3.90
C SER A 142 -9.18 1.76 3.49
N GLN A 143 -9.65 1.51 2.26
CA GLN A 143 -9.81 0.16 1.72
C GLN A 143 -8.46 -0.47 1.37
N LEU A 144 -7.53 0.29 0.79
CA LEU A 144 -6.17 -0.16 0.48
C LEU A 144 -5.47 -0.64 1.74
N MET A 145 -5.58 0.12 2.83
CA MET A 145 -4.91 -0.23 4.08
C MET A 145 -5.48 -1.48 4.76
N LYS A 146 -6.73 -1.83 4.47
CA LYS A 146 -7.39 -3.04 4.98
C LYS A 146 -7.23 -4.24 4.05
N SER A 147 -6.89 -4.02 2.78
CA SER A 147 -6.81 -5.11 1.80
C SER A 147 -5.59 -5.99 2.06
N THR A 148 -5.75 -7.28 1.77
CA THR A 148 -4.69 -8.27 1.91
C THR A 148 -3.60 -8.00 0.87
N CYS A 149 -2.35 -7.97 1.32
CA CYS A 149 -1.16 -7.87 0.46
C CYS A 149 -0.26 -9.10 0.52
N ILE A 150 -0.31 -9.85 1.62
CA ILE A 150 0.48 -11.08 1.82
C ILE A 150 -0.42 -12.14 2.46
N ILE A 151 -0.22 -13.41 2.13
CA ILE A 151 -0.79 -14.55 2.86
C ILE A 151 0.36 -15.46 3.27
N VAL A 152 0.39 -15.88 4.54
CA VAL A 152 1.37 -16.85 5.06
C VAL A 152 0.61 -17.95 5.77
N ASN A 153 0.73 -19.19 5.28
CA ASN A 153 0.01 -20.36 5.82
C ASN A 153 -1.50 -20.09 6.00
N GLY A 154 -2.15 -19.55 4.96
CA GLY A 154 -3.57 -19.20 4.94
C GLY A 154 -3.98 -17.95 5.74
N LYS A 155 -3.09 -17.35 6.53
CA LYS A 155 -3.39 -16.12 7.29
C LYS A 155 -3.10 -14.88 6.47
N SER A 156 -4.02 -13.92 6.48
CA SER A 156 -3.86 -12.68 5.71
C SER A 156 -3.14 -11.56 6.47
N ILE A 157 -2.18 -11.05 5.70
CA ILE A 157 -1.33 -9.86 5.76
C ILE A 157 -1.96 -8.57 5.26
N SER A 158 -2.46 -7.63 6.05
CA SER A 158 -2.95 -6.35 5.46
C SER A 158 -1.78 -5.41 5.11
N ARG A 159 -1.99 -4.49 4.14
CA ARG A 159 -1.01 -3.43 3.81
C ARG A 159 -0.64 -2.59 5.04
N ARG A 160 -1.60 -2.30 5.91
CA ARG A 160 -1.37 -1.60 7.19
C ARG A 160 -0.39 -2.33 8.09
N GLU A 161 -0.56 -3.64 8.22
CA GLU A 161 0.28 -4.47 9.07
C GLU A 161 1.68 -4.64 8.51
N LEU A 162 1.82 -4.79 7.18
CA LEU A 162 3.13 -4.81 6.53
C LEU A 162 3.89 -3.50 6.73
N ILE A 163 3.26 -2.34 6.49
CA ILE A 163 3.92 -1.04 6.65
C ILE A 163 4.38 -0.87 8.10
N LYS A 164 3.50 -1.14 9.07
CA LYS A 164 3.84 -1.10 10.49
C LYS A 164 4.98 -2.05 10.84
N TYR A 165 4.98 -3.26 10.29
CA TYR A 165 6.03 -4.24 10.51
C TYR A 165 7.38 -3.67 10.06
N VAL A 166 7.49 -3.15 8.83
CA VAL A 166 8.77 -2.62 8.34
C VAL A 166 9.21 -1.39 9.14
N SER A 167 8.30 -0.43 9.37
CA SER A 167 8.63 0.82 10.07
C SER A 167 9.03 0.61 11.53
N ASN A 168 8.29 -0.25 12.26
CA ASN A 168 8.52 -0.46 13.68
C ASN A 168 9.63 -1.46 13.98
N LYS A 169 9.78 -2.48 13.12
CA LYS A 169 10.60 -3.64 13.48
C LYS A 169 11.92 -3.72 12.75
N LEU A 170 11.91 -3.51 11.44
CA LEU A 170 13.13 -3.66 10.65
C LEU A 170 14.05 -2.44 10.79
N GLY A 171 13.73 -1.50 11.69
CA GLY A 171 14.59 -0.39 12.04
C GLY A 171 14.37 0.87 11.21
N GLY A 172 13.13 1.14 10.80
CA GLY A 172 12.75 2.48 10.33
C GLY A 172 12.76 3.51 11.48
N THR A 173 12.42 3.08 12.70
CA THR A 173 12.39 3.97 13.89
C THR A 173 12.97 3.31 15.16
N HIS A 174 12.75 2.00 15.36
CA HIS A 174 13.31 1.24 16.48
C HIS A 174 13.70 -0.19 16.03
N ILE A 175 14.78 -0.75 16.60
CA ILE A 175 15.10 -2.17 16.44
C ILE A 175 14.49 -2.89 17.64
N ASP A 176 13.24 -3.32 17.50
CA ASP A 176 12.66 -4.26 18.44
C ASP A 176 13.22 -5.65 18.12
N THR A 177 13.59 -6.48 19.09
CA THR A 177 14.03 -7.87 18.87
C THR A 177 13.06 -8.90 19.45
N ARG A 178 12.05 -8.48 20.21
CA ARG A 178 11.08 -9.37 20.86
C ARG A 178 9.73 -9.38 20.14
N ARG A 179 8.91 -10.40 20.37
CA ARG A 179 7.56 -10.51 19.79
C ARG A 179 6.56 -10.66 20.92
N ASP A 180 5.55 -9.80 20.94
CA ASP A 180 4.36 -10.06 21.75
C ASP A 180 3.40 -10.98 20.99
N LEU A 181 3.61 -12.29 21.13
CA LEU A 181 2.78 -13.30 20.48
C LEU A 181 1.37 -13.43 21.09
N LYS A 182 1.08 -12.71 22.18
CA LYS A 182 -0.23 -12.74 22.83
C LYS A 182 -1.27 -11.99 22.00
N ASN A 183 -0.86 -10.93 21.31
CA ASN A 183 -1.75 -10.16 20.45
C ASN A 183 -1.68 -10.61 18.97
N ASP A 184 -2.68 -10.21 18.17
CA ASP A 184 -2.79 -10.64 16.77
C ASP A 184 -1.70 -10.04 15.87
N GLU A 185 -1.37 -8.78 16.08
CA GLU A 185 -0.35 -8.04 15.31
C GLU A 185 1.03 -8.72 15.47
N GLY A 186 1.42 -9.07 16.70
CA GLY A 186 2.68 -9.74 16.99
C GLY A 186 2.76 -11.15 16.38
N ARG A 187 1.65 -11.88 16.28
CA ARG A 187 1.59 -13.16 15.54
C ARG A 187 1.78 -12.96 14.04
N LYS A 188 1.15 -11.93 13.45
CA LYS A 188 1.34 -11.60 12.03
C LYS A 188 2.77 -11.16 11.74
N PHE A 189 3.39 -10.39 12.63
CA PHE A 189 4.79 -10.01 12.50
C PHE A 189 5.72 -11.22 12.58
N ALA A 190 5.42 -12.20 13.45
CA ALA A 190 6.15 -13.46 13.48
C ALA A 190 5.94 -14.31 12.20
N ASP A 191 4.80 -14.19 11.54
CA ASP A 191 4.58 -14.81 10.23
C ASP A 191 5.36 -14.09 9.12
N LEU A 192 5.52 -12.75 9.18
CA LEU A 192 6.39 -11.99 8.26
C LEU A 192 7.89 -12.26 8.47
N ASP A 193 8.33 -12.53 9.71
CA ASP A 193 9.73 -12.91 9.99
C ASP A 193 10.17 -14.13 9.19
N LYS A 194 9.25 -15.07 8.96
CA LYS A 194 9.52 -16.30 8.19
C LYS A 194 9.83 -16.00 6.71
N LEU A 195 9.47 -14.82 6.22
CA LEU A 195 9.70 -14.39 4.85
C LEU A 195 11.05 -13.67 4.66
N THR A 196 11.83 -13.46 5.72
CA THR A 196 13.10 -12.72 5.64
C THR A 196 14.14 -13.37 4.72
N GLY A 197 14.07 -14.69 4.52
CA GLY A 197 14.90 -15.41 3.53
C GLY A 197 14.30 -15.50 2.13
N MET A 198 13.03 -15.11 1.95
CA MET A 198 12.33 -15.21 0.66
C MET A 198 12.62 -13.98 -0.19
N ARG A 199 12.95 -14.20 -1.46
CA ARG A 199 13.16 -13.14 -2.44
C ARG A 199 12.15 -13.22 -3.57
N LEU A 200 11.72 -12.06 -4.05
CA LEU A 200 10.90 -11.88 -5.24
C LEU A 200 11.57 -10.84 -6.13
N ALA A 201 11.84 -11.18 -7.39
CA ALA A 201 12.59 -10.32 -8.31
C ALA A 201 13.88 -9.76 -7.67
N ASN A 202 14.73 -10.63 -7.12
CA ASN A 202 15.95 -10.26 -6.37
C ASN A 202 15.78 -9.38 -5.12
N LYS A 203 14.57 -8.96 -4.77
CA LYS A 203 14.27 -8.15 -3.58
C LYS A 203 13.72 -9.00 -2.44
N MET A 204 13.98 -8.69 -1.17
CA MET A 204 13.28 -9.43 -0.09
C MET A 204 11.77 -9.27 -0.24
N ALA A 205 11.01 -10.35 -0.09
CA ALA A 205 9.57 -10.39 -0.38
C ALA A 205 8.79 -9.25 0.29
N VAL A 206 9.08 -8.97 1.57
CA VAL A 206 8.45 -7.89 2.34
C VAL A 206 8.79 -6.50 1.80
N TYR A 207 10.01 -6.28 1.30
CA TYR A 207 10.41 -5.00 0.71
C TYR A 207 9.89 -4.84 -0.70
N TYR A 208 9.75 -5.92 -1.47
CA TYR A 208 9.09 -5.86 -2.77
C TYR A 208 7.63 -5.44 -2.64
N GLU A 209 6.93 -5.96 -1.63
CA GLU A 209 5.55 -5.53 -1.38
C GLU A 209 5.50 -4.08 -0.91
N LEU A 210 6.43 -3.65 -0.04
CA LEU A 210 6.50 -2.27 0.41
C LEU A 210 6.75 -1.31 -0.77
N LEU A 211 7.69 -1.65 -1.66
CA LEU A 211 7.94 -0.92 -2.90
C LEU A 211 6.69 -0.86 -3.76
N SER A 212 5.97 -1.98 -3.90
CA SER A 212 4.73 -2.05 -4.67
C SER A 212 3.67 -1.09 -4.15
N ILE A 213 3.54 -0.96 -2.83
CA ILE A 213 2.63 0.01 -2.20
C ILE A 213 3.12 1.45 -2.47
N GLY A 214 4.41 1.71 -2.30
CA GLY A 214 4.98 3.04 -2.51
C GLY A 214 4.82 3.55 -3.94
N GLN A 215 5.16 2.73 -4.93
CA GLN A 215 4.96 3.07 -6.35
C GLN A 215 3.48 3.24 -6.69
N ALA A 216 2.59 2.38 -6.17
CA ALA A 216 1.14 2.54 -6.38
C ALA A 216 0.61 3.88 -5.86
N VAL A 217 1.09 4.34 -4.70
CA VAL A 217 0.74 5.65 -4.13
C VAL A 217 1.34 6.77 -4.97
N ALA A 218 2.63 6.72 -5.28
CA ALA A 218 3.35 7.76 -6.01
C ALA A 218 2.76 8.02 -7.41
N HIS A 219 2.28 6.97 -8.08
CA HIS A 219 1.73 7.04 -9.43
C HIS A 219 0.20 7.13 -9.48
N ALA A 220 -0.49 7.18 -8.34
CA ALA A 220 -1.94 7.33 -8.33
C ALA A 220 -2.39 8.66 -8.95
N GLU A 221 -3.47 8.64 -9.72
CA GLU A 221 -4.04 9.84 -10.34
C GLU A 221 -4.41 10.90 -9.29
N ASP A 222 -4.98 10.47 -8.15
CA ASP A 222 -5.31 11.38 -7.06
C ASP A 222 -4.07 11.93 -6.36
N THR A 223 -2.95 11.21 -6.33
CA THR A 223 -1.66 11.78 -5.87
C THR A 223 -1.22 12.94 -6.77
N GLN A 224 -1.35 12.80 -8.08
CA GLN A 224 -1.01 13.87 -9.03
C GLN A 224 -1.93 15.09 -8.86
N LYS A 225 -3.24 14.86 -8.72
CA LYS A 225 -4.21 15.93 -8.44
C LYS A 225 -3.90 16.66 -7.14
N TYR A 226 -3.54 15.92 -6.09
CA TYR A 226 -3.13 16.50 -4.82
C TYR A 226 -1.90 17.40 -4.98
N CYS A 227 -0.86 16.90 -5.66
CA CYS A 227 0.37 17.65 -5.84
C CYS A 227 0.14 18.94 -6.65
N GLN A 228 -0.61 18.85 -7.75
CA GLN A 228 -0.96 20.03 -8.55
C GLN A 228 -1.72 21.07 -7.72
N ARG A 229 -2.77 20.65 -7.01
CA ARG A 229 -3.57 21.54 -6.17
C ARG A 229 -2.75 22.19 -5.04
N THR A 230 -1.84 21.42 -4.46
CA THR A 230 -0.99 21.91 -3.36
C THR A 230 0.05 22.90 -3.86
N ALA A 231 0.63 22.68 -5.05
CA ALA A 231 1.54 23.64 -5.68
C ALA A 231 0.89 25.01 -5.90
N GLU A 232 -0.37 25.05 -6.35
CA GLU A 232 -1.16 26.30 -6.48
C GLU A 232 -1.32 27.03 -5.14
N ILE A 233 -1.61 26.29 -4.06
CA ILE A 233 -1.81 26.86 -2.71
C ILE A 233 -0.49 27.38 -2.15
N LEU A 234 0.59 26.63 -2.34
CA LEU A 234 1.93 26.96 -1.86
C LEU A 234 2.64 28.01 -2.73
N LYS A 235 2.15 28.27 -3.95
CA LYS A 235 2.74 29.15 -4.96
C LYS A 235 4.16 28.70 -5.39
N ILE A 236 4.31 27.40 -5.64
CA ILE A 236 5.55 26.75 -6.10
C ILE A 236 5.36 26.08 -7.46
#